data_AF-A0A453SEQ7-F1
#
_entry.id   AF-A0A453SEQ7-F1
#
_cell.length_a   1.000
_cell.length_b   1.000
_cell.length_c   1.000
_cell.angle_alpha   90.00
_cell.angle_beta   90.00
_cell.angle_gamma   90.00
#
_symmetry.space_group_name_H-M   'P 1'
#
loop_
_entity.id
_entity.type
_entity.pdbx_description
1 polymer ?
#
loop_
_entity_poly.entity_id
_entity_poly.type
_entity_poly.pdbx_seq_one_letter_code
_entity_poly.pdbx_strand_id
1 'polypeptide(L)'
;MADGAASLLPTAGCDGEDRISALHDDLLCAIISRLSVTDAAGTTALSPRWRHLWHSTPLVLDDVDLHESARDAIVSWVLADHPGPFRAVRLAGCRFASLDHDLAEWPRLLVTKGIQKLVLVNKHIQPQHASPRLPAEILRCDSLQRLLLGFWTFPADVSHGADVFLPHLHSLNMIRIDMSDHDLECLIAAIPVLKTLVLARNEPKHVRLRSQSLHCVVVDGSPVKEVAVMETPLLEIALSWWNRLLVLLEVLV
;
A
#
# COMPACT_ATOMS: atom_id res chain seq x y z
N MET A 1 -62.89 11.51 -49.91
CA MET A 1 -62.32 10.59 -48.89
C MET A 1 -60.86 10.42 -49.26
N ALA A 2 -59.97 10.93 -48.43
CA ALA A 2 -58.56 11.12 -48.74
C ALA A 2 -57.74 9.86 -48.43
N ASP A 3 -56.79 9.58 -49.32
CA ASP A 3 -55.70 8.63 -49.17
C ASP A 3 -54.85 8.94 -47.93
N GLY A 4 -54.44 7.88 -47.22
CA GLY A 4 -53.56 7.95 -46.06
C GLY A 4 -52.74 6.68 -45.93
N ALA A 5 -51.86 6.43 -46.91
CA ALA A 5 -50.83 5.41 -46.82
C ALA A 5 -49.82 5.82 -45.75
N ALA A 6 -50.00 5.30 -44.53
CA ALA A 6 -49.05 5.42 -43.44
C ALA A 6 -47.82 4.56 -43.78
N SER A 7 -46.81 5.21 -44.35
CA SER A 7 -45.46 4.67 -44.50
C SER A 7 -44.89 4.40 -43.11
N LEU A 8 -44.79 3.12 -42.74
CA LEU A 8 -44.03 2.67 -41.57
C LEU A 8 -42.54 2.99 -41.85
N LEU A 9 -42.03 4.03 -41.20
CA LEU A 9 -40.59 4.24 -41.12
C LEU A 9 -39.97 3.03 -40.40
N PRO A 10 -38.81 2.52 -40.85
CA PRO A 10 -38.06 1.56 -40.05
C PRO A 10 -37.75 2.25 -38.74
N THR A 11 -38.20 1.69 -37.62
CA THR A 11 -37.62 2.01 -36.32
C THR A 11 -36.13 1.78 -36.49
N ALA A 12 -35.35 2.87 -36.53
CA ALA A 12 -33.91 2.80 -36.40
C ALA A 12 -33.67 1.98 -35.14
N GLY A 13 -33.27 0.72 -35.33
CA GLY A 13 -32.69 -0.03 -34.25
C GLY A 13 -31.57 0.84 -33.73
N CYS A 14 -31.64 1.24 -32.47
CA CYS A 14 -30.43 1.46 -31.73
C CYS A 14 -29.73 0.09 -31.75
N ASP A 15 -29.01 -0.19 -32.83
CA ASP A 15 -27.99 -1.21 -32.87
C ASP A 15 -26.91 -0.68 -31.94
N GLY A 16 -27.16 -0.88 -30.64
CA GLY A 16 -26.24 -0.58 -29.57
C GLY A 16 -25.11 -1.56 -29.71
N GLU A 17 -24.24 -1.33 -30.70
CA GLU A 17 -23.02 -2.09 -30.90
C GLU A 17 -22.29 -2.14 -29.56
N ASP A 18 -22.21 -3.33 -28.97
CA ASP A 18 -21.46 -3.55 -27.74
C ASP A 18 -19.95 -3.48 -28.04
N ARG A 19 -19.47 -2.24 -28.16
CA ARG A 19 -18.07 -1.92 -28.46
C ARG A 19 -17.14 -2.29 -27.31
N ILE A 20 -17.67 -2.46 -26.11
CA ILE A 20 -16.90 -2.84 -24.92
C ILE A 20 -16.51 -4.32 -25.02
N SER A 21 -17.45 -5.19 -25.45
CA SER A 21 -17.15 -6.61 -25.69
C SER A 21 -16.15 -6.85 -26.82
N ALA A 22 -16.00 -5.90 -27.75
CA ALA A 22 -15.05 -5.97 -28.86
C ALA A 22 -13.59 -5.64 -28.47
N LEU A 23 -13.34 -5.10 -27.27
CA LEU A 23 -11.98 -4.77 -26.81
C LEU A 23 -11.13 -6.02 -26.57
N HIS A 24 -9.81 -5.90 -26.74
CA HIS A 24 -8.84 -6.95 -26.41
C HIS A 24 -8.75 -7.14 -24.89
N ASP A 25 -8.38 -8.36 -24.45
CA ASP A 25 -8.28 -8.69 -23.01
C ASP A 25 -7.36 -7.73 -22.26
N ASP A 26 -6.25 -7.29 -22.86
CA ASP A 26 -5.32 -6.36 -22.23
C ASP A 26 -5.97 -5.02 -21.88
N LEU A 27 -6.88 -4.53 -22.73
CA LEU A 27 -7.59 -3.27 -22.50
C LEU A 27 -8.65 -3.46 -21.42
N LEU A 28 -9.33 -4.60 -21.40
CA LEU A 28 -10.29 -4.95 -20.36
C LEU A 28 -9.60 -5.09 -18.99
N CYS A 29 -8.46 -5.79 -18.93
CA CYS A 29 -7.60 -5.85 -17.75
C CYS A 29 -7.13 -4.47 -17.31
N ALA A 30 -6.74 -3.60 -18.25
CA ALA A 30 -6.35 -2.23 -17.93
C ALA A 30 -7.50 -1.43 -17.31
N ILE A 31 -8.73 -1.59 -17.80
CA ILE A 31 -9.93 -1.00 -17.22
C ILE A 31 -10.17 -1.55 -15.81
N ILE A 32 -10.27 -2.89 -15.66
CA ILE A 32 -10.53 -3.55 -14.37
C ILE A 32 -9.49 -3.13 -13.33
N SER A 33 -8.22 -3.05 -13.72
CA SER A 33 -7.14 -2.70 -12.80
C SER A 33 -7.24 -1.28 -12.25
N ARG A 34 -8.03 -0.39 -12.87
CA ARG A 34 -8.23 1.00 -12.43
C ARG A 34 -9.49 1.18 -11.59
N LEU A 35 -10.32 0.15 -11.48
CA LEU A 35 -11.54 0.18 -10.68
C LEU A 35 -11.24 -0.09 -9.20
N SER A 36 -12.14 0.37 -8.33
CA SER A 36 -12.19 -0.09 -6.94
C SER A 36 -12.46 -1.60 -6.92
N VAL A 37 -12.13 -2.29 -5.83
CA VAL A 37 -12.38 -3.73 -5.73
C VAL A 37 -13.86 -4.08 -5.92
N THR A 38 -14.76 -3.23 -5.42
CA THR A 38 -16.21 -3.42 -5.51
C THR A 38 -16.71 -3.25 -6.93
N ASP A 39 -16.28 -2.19 -7.62
CA ASP A 39 -16.65 -1.95 -9.02
C ASP A 39 -16.05 -3.03 -9.94
N ALA A 40 -14.79 -3.42 -9.68
CA ALA A 40 -14.14 -4.52 -10.38
C ALA A 40 -14.94 -5.81 -10.23
N ALA A 41 -15.40 -6.14 -9.01
CA ALA A 41 -16.26 -7.31 -8.78
C ALA A 41 -17.60 -7.19 -9.52
N GLY A 42 -18.18 -5.98 -9.60
CA GLY A 42 -19.39 -5.71 -10.39
C GLY A 42 -19.23 -6.04 -11.87
N THR A 43 -18.03 -5.85 -12.45
CA THR A 43 -17.80 -6.19 -13.87
C THR A 43 -17.97 -7.68 -14.19
N THR A 44 -17.88 -8.56 -13.19
CA THR A 44 -18.06 -10.01 -13.37
C THR A 44 -19.48 -10.38 -13.80
N ALA A 45 -20.46 -9.48 -13.64
CA ALA A 45 -21.83 -9.63 -14.11
C ALA A 45 -21.99 -9.34 -15.61
N LEU A 46 -21.03 -8.67 -16.26
CA LEU A 46 -21.13 -8.28 -17.66
C LEU A 46 -21.05 -9.50 -18.60
N SER A 47 -20.07 -10.39 -18.40
CA SER A 47 -19.97 -11.67 -19.11
C SER A 47 -18.98 -12.63 -18.44
N PRO A 48 -18.96 -13.93 -18.81
CA PRO A 48 -17.98 -14.89 -18.30
C PRO A 48 -16.53 -14.44 -18.55
N ARG A 49 -16.27 -13.73 -19.65
CA ARG A 49 -14.95 -13.19 -19.99
C ARG A 49 -14.48 -12.19 -18.95
N TRP A 50 -15.33 -11.24 -18.55
CA TRP A 50 -15.01 -10.27 -17.50
C TRP A 50 -14.75 -10.95 -16.14
N ARG A 51 -15.49 -12.02 -15.82
CA ARG A 51 -15.23 -12.82 -14.61
C ARG A 51 -13.84 -13.44 -14.61
N HIS A 52 -13.42 -14.04 -15.73
CA HIS A 52 -12.07 -14.63 -15.84
C HIS A 52 -10.97 -13.58 -15.76
N LEU A 53 -11.16 -12.43 -16.41
CA LEU A 53 -10.20 -11.33 -16.36
C LEU A 53 -10.11 -10.73 -14.95
N TRP A 54 -11.24 -10.58 -14.26
CA TRP A 54 -11.26 -10.13 -12.87
C TRP A 54 -10.37 -11.01 -11.98
N HIS A 55 -10.48 -12.34 -12.09
CA HIS A 55 -9.67 -13.28 -11.29
C HIS A 55 -8.16 -13.20 -11.56
N SER A 56 -7.73 -12.63 -12.68
CA SER A 56 -6.31 -12.58 -13.09
C SER A 56 -5.72 -11.17 -13.05
N THR A 57 -6.55 -10.14 -12.88
CA THR A 57 -6.14 -8.74 -12.97
C THR A 57 -5.58 -8.26 -11.62
N PRO A 58 -4.43 -7.56 -11.58
CA PRO A 58 -3.90 -7.00 -10.34
C PRO A 58 -4.76 -5.83 -9.85
N LEU A 59 -5.61 -6.08 -8.85
CA LEU A 59 -6.60 -5.13 -8.35
C LEU A 59 -6.01 -4.08 -7.40
N VAL A 60 -6.79 -3.04 -7.13
CA VAL A 60 -6.52 -2.06 -6.06
C VAL A 60 -7.59 -2.18 -4.98
N LEU A 61 -7.15 -2.45 -3.75
CA LEU A 61 -8.00 -2.43 -2.57
C LEU A 61 -7.69 -1.17 -1.76
N ASP A 62 -8.65 -0.27 -1.64
CA ASP A 62 -8.62 0.85 -0.69
C ASP A 62 -9.83 0.72 0.23
N ASP A 63 -9.57 0.47 1.51
CA ASP A 63 -10.64 0.24 2.49
C ASP A 63 -11.46 1.49 2.79
N VAL A 64 -10.95 2.68 2.45
CA VAL A 64 -11.68 3.95 2.60
C VAL A 64 -12.85 4.03 1.62
N ASP A 65 -12.77 3.35 0.48
CA ASP A 65 -13.85 3.28 -0.51
C ASP A 65 -14.99 2.35 -0.05
N LEU A 66 -14.76 1.57 1.01
CA LEU A 66 -15.75 0.64 1.55
C LEU A 66 -16.63 1.29 2.62
N HIS A 67 -17.88 0.87 2.65
CA HIS A 67 -18.85 1.31 3.65
C HIS A 67 -18.37 0.92 5.06
N GLU A 68 -18.31 1.90 5.96
CA GLU A 68 -17.66 1.78 7.28
C GLU A 68 -18.15 0.57 8.10
N SER A 69 -19.45 0.32 8.13
CA SER A 69 -20.04 -0.78 8.91
C SER A 69 -19.68 -2.18 8.42
N ALA A 70 -19.33 -2.34 7.14
CA ALA A 70 -19.02 -3.62 6.51
C ALA A 70 -17.55 -3.74 6.09
N ARG A 71 -16.74 -2.68 6.29
CA ARG A 71 -15.37 -2.56 5.80
C ARG A 71 -14.51 -3.76 6.18
N ASP A 72 -14.44 -4.09 7.47
CA ASP A 72 -13.54 -5.13 7.98
C ASP A 72 -13.89 -6.51 7.40
N ALA A 73 -15.19 -6.83 7.37
CA ALA A 73 -15.69 -8.07 6.78
C ALA A 73 -15.40 -8.13 5.28
N ILE A 74 -15.64 -7.05 4.53
CA ILE A 74 -15.36 -6.99 3.09
C ILE A 74 -13.86 -7.11 2.82
N VAL A 75 -12.99 -6.45 3.61
CA VAL A 75 -11.53 -6.58 3.49
C VAL A 75 -11.11 -8.03 3.71
N SER A 76 -11.60 -8.67 4.77
CA SER A 76 -11.32 -10.08 5.06
C SER A 76 -11.74 -10.98 3.87
N TRP A 77 -12.98 -10.82 3.39
CA TRP A 77 -13.51 -11.60 2.28
C TRP A 77 -12.74 -11.37 0.98
N VAL A 78 -12.44 -10.13 0.64
CA VAL A 78 -11.68 -9.79 -0.56
C VAL A 78 -10.29 -10.41 -0.54
N LEU A 79 -9.59 -10.35 0.60
CA LEU A 79 -8.24 -10.92 0.71
C LEU A 79 -8.26 -12.45 0.64
N ALA A 80 -9.28 -13.08 1.21
CA ALA A 80 -9.45 -14.53 1.21
C ALA A 80 -9.91 -15.10 -0.16
N ASP A 81 -10.96 -14.51 -0.74
CA ASP A 81 -11.68 -15.10 -1.88
C ASP A 81 -11.13 -14.67 -3.23
N HIS A 82 -10.52 -13.49 -3.35
CA HIS A 82 -10.00 -13.03 -4.64
C HIS A 82 -8.75 -13.84 -5.00
N PRO A 83 -8.74 -14.66 -6.07
CA PRO A 83 -7.58 -15.53 -6.37
C PRO A 83 -6.40 -14.78 -6.99
N GLY A 84 -6.65 -13.63 -7.62
CA GLY A 84 -5.65 -12.85 -8.34
C GLY A 84 -4.71 -12.03 -7.44
N PRO A 85 -3.69 -11.39 -8.03
CA PRO A 85 -2.79 -10.51 -7.31
C PRO A 85 -3.44 -9.15 -6.97
N PHE A 86 -2.83 -8.39 -6.06
CA PHE A 86 -3.18 -6.99 -5.84
C PHE A 86 -2.02 -6.10 -6.24
N ARG A 87 -2.26 -5.06 -7.04
CA ARG A 87 -1.24 -4.05 -7.33
C ARG A 87 -0.99 -3.15 -6.12
N ALA A 88 -2.07 -2.77 -5.44
CA ALA A 88 -2.01 -1.88 -4.29
C ALA A 88 -3.07 -2.25 -3.26
N VAL A 89 -2.68 -2.27 -2.00
CA VAL A 89 -3.59 -2.47 -0.87
C VAL A 89 -3.38 -1.33 0.12
N ARG A 90 -4.47 -0.66 0.50
CA ARG A 90 -4.51 0.39 1.48
C ARG A 90 -5.55 0.06 2.54
N LEU A 91 -5.06 -0.18 3.75
CA LEU A 91 -5.84 -0.44 4.95
C LEU A 91 -5.57 0.69 5.94
N ALA A 92 -6.42 1.72 5.91
CA ALA A 92 -6.29 2.90 6.75
C ALA A 92 -7.54 3.22 7.59
N GLY A 93 -8.66 2.59 7.27
CA GLY A 93 -9.92 2.64 8.02
C GLY A 93 -10.27 1.32 8.71
N CYS A 94 -9.62 0.22 8.36
CA CYS A 94 -9.85 -1.14 8.84
C CYS A 94 -9.35 -1.30 10.27
N ARG A 95 -10.13 -2.03 11.08
CA ARG A 95 -9.73 -2.42 12.43
C ARG A 95 -8.94 -3.73 12.34
N PHE A 96 -7.62 -3.62 12.47
CA PHE A 96 -6.72 -4.79 12.42
C PHE A 96 -7.05 -5.85 13.47
N ALA A 97 -7.57 -5.49 14.64
CA ALA A 97 -8.03 -6.48 15.63
C ALA A 97 -9.19 -7.36 15.11
N SER A 98 -10.09 -6.79 14.29
CA SER A 98 -11.16 -7.55 13.62
C SER A 98 -10.59 -8.38 12.47
N LEU A 99 -9.68 -7.81 11.68
CA LEU A 99 -9.02 -8.53 10.59
C LEU A 99 -8.19 -9.71 11.09
N ASP A 100 -7.46 -9.56 12.20
CA ASP A 100 -6.71 -10.63 12.85
C ASP A 100 -7.62 -11.74 13.36
N HIS A 101 -8.80 -11.38 13.91
CA HIS A 101 -9.78 -12.34 14.38
C HIS A 101 -10.44 -13.12 13.23
N ASP A 102 -10.82 -12.41 12.17
CA ASP A 102 -11.58 -12.98 11.06
C ASP A 102 -10.69 -13.67 10.02
N LEU A 103 -9.42 -13.26 9.90
CA LEU A 103 -8.47 -13.73 8.91
C LEU A 103 -7.03 -13.62 9.43
N ALA A 104 -6.65 -14.45 10.40
CA ALA A 104 -5.33 -14.38 11.05
C ALA A 104 -4.14 -14.51 10.08
N GLU A 105 -4.33 -15.19 8.94
CA GLU A 105 -3.34 -15.32 7.87
C GLU A 105 -3.26 -14.13 6.89
N TRP A 106 -4.02 -13.05 7.11
CA TRP A 106 -4.01 -11.87 6.23
C TRP A 106 -2.59 -11.34 5.90
N PRO A 107 -1.58 -11.34 6.80
CA PRO A 107 -0.26 -10.85 6.44
C PRO A 107 0.41 -11.74 5.40
N ARG A 108 0.25 -13.06 5.52
CA ARG A 108 0.76 -14.03 4.53
C ARG A 108 0.02 -13.90 3.21
N LEU A 109 -1.29 -13.68 3.24
CA LEU A 109 -2.07 -13.44 2.03
C LEU A 109 -1.60 -12.19 1.29
N LEU A 110 -1.30 -11.10 2.00
CA LEU A 110 -0.74 -9.91 1.36
C LEU A 110 0.58 -10.20 0.62
N VAL A 111 1.46 -11.00 1.22
CA VAL A 111 2.72 -11.40 0.59
C VAL A 111 2.47 -12.31 -0.63
N THR A 112 1.62 -13.33 -0.51
CA THR A 112 1.35 -14.27 -1.61
C THR A 112 0.61 -13.64 -2.78
N LYS A 113 -0.11 -12.53 -2.55
CA LYS A 113 -0.81 -11.77 -3.59
C LYS A 113 0.10 -10.81 -4.38
N GLY A 114 1.41 -10.81 -4.13
CA GLY A 114 2.40 -10.11 -4.95
C GLY A 114 2.23 -8.58 -4.97
N ILE A 115 1.96 -7.99 -3.79
CA ILE A 115 1.60 -6.57 -3.69
C ILE A 115 2.81 -5.68 -3.95
N GLN A 116 2.60 -4.63 -4.76
CA GLN A 116 3.63 -3.65 -5.06
C GLN A 116 3.55 -2.42 -4.15
N LYS A 117 2.35 -2.01 -3.74
CA LYS A 117 2.15 -0.84 -2.87
C LYS A 117 1.28 -1.21 -1.69
N LEU A 118 1.82 -1.04 -0.49
CA LEU A 118 1.13 -1.39 0.74
C LEU A 118 1.06 -0.19 1.68
N VAL A 119 -0.14 0.10 2.17
CA VAL A 119 -0.39 1.12 3.19
C VAL A 119 -1.14 0.46 4.35
N LEU A 120 -0.52 0.39 5.52
CA LEU A 120 -1.12 -0.16 6.74
C LEU A 120 -1.09 0.87 7.85
N VAL A 121 -2.25 1.38 8.24
CA VAL A 121 -2.37 2.47 9.21
C VAL A 121 -3.34 2.09 10.31
N ASN A 122 -2.80 1.80 11.50
CA ASN A 122 -3.57 1.33 12.63
C ASN A 122 -4.01 2.49 13.55
N LYS A 123 -4.96 3.30 13.09
CA LYS A 123 -5.42 4.50 13.82
C LYS A 123 -6.33 4.22 15.02
N HIS A 124 -6.88 3.01 15.14
CA HIS A 124 -7.90 2.66 16.13
C HIS A 124 -7.32 2.23 17.48
N ILE A 125 -6.04 2.54 17.73
CA ILE A 125 -5.36 2.23 18.98
C ILE A 125 -5.87 3.20 20.05
N GLN A 126 -6.42 2.65 21.13
CA GLN A 126 -6.78 3.47 22.27
C GLN A 126 -5.50 3.97 22.96
N PRO A 127 -5.44 5.21 23.45
CA PRO A 127 -4.22 5.83 24.01
C PRO A 127 -3.52 5.01 25.10
N GLN A 128 -4.27 4.18 25.83
CA GLN A 128 -3.79 3.33 26.92
C GLN A 128 -3.23 1.98 26.48
N HIS A 129 -3.38 1.60 25.21
CA HIS A 129 -2.89 0.31 24.71
C HIS A 129 -1.60 0.48 23.92
N ALA A 130 -0.68 -0.45 24.13
CA ALA A 130 0.51 -0.55 23.29
C ALA A 130 0.09 -0.76 21.83
N SER A 131 0.86 -0.17 20.92
CA SER A 131 0.62 -0.40 19.49
C SER A 131 0.80 -1.90 19.20
N PRO A 132 -0.04 -2.48 18.33
CA PRO A 132 0.14 -3.87 17.94
C PRO A 132 1.45 -4.02 17.17
N ARG A 133 2.00 -5.22 17.23
CA ARG A 133 3.24 -5.55 16.52
C ARG A 133 2.94 -5.69 15.03
N LEU A 134 3.81 -5.11 14.20
CA LEU A 134 3.77 -5.30 12.76
C LEU A 134 4.08 -6.78 12.44
N PRO A 135 3.27 -7.45 11.61
CA PRO A 135 3.59 -8.79 11.12
C PRO A 135 4.89 -8.82 10.32
N ALA A 136 5.84 -9.66 10.74
CA ALA A 136 7.17 -9.74 10.14
C ALA A 136 7.16 -10.32 8.72
N GLU A 137 6.08 -11.00 8.32
CA GLU A 137 5.89 -11.56 6.98
C GLU A 137 5.88 -10.47 5.90
N ILE A 138 5.32 -9.29 6.22
CA ILE A 138 5.24 -8.16 5.28
C ILE A 138 6.64 -7.66 4.89
N LEU A 139 7.62 -7.79 5.80
CA LEU A 139 9.01 -7.41 5.59
C LEU A 139 9.80 -8.40 4.71
N ARG A 140 9.16 -9.49 4.25
CA ARG A 140 9.72 -10.48 3.33
C ARG A 140 9.04 -10.47 1.96
N CYS A 141 8.24 -9.44 1.68
CA CYS A 141 7.51 -9.30 0.42
C CYS A 141 8.44 -8.85 -0.71
N ASP A 142 8.81 -9.77 -1.60
CA ASP A 142 9.78 -9.52 -2.67
C ASP A 142 9.26 -8.56 -3.76
N SER A 143 7.95 -8.53 -4.00
CA SER A 143 7.31 -7.66 -4.99
C SER A 143 7.12 -6.22 -4.51
N LEU A 144 7.34 -5.96 -3.21
CA LEU A 144 6.96 -4.70 -2.59
C LEU A 144 7.88 -3.56 -3.02
N GLN A 145 7.27 -2.50 -3.53
CA GLN A 145 7.96 -1.34 -4.07
C GLN A 145 7.77 -0.08 -3.22
N ARG A 146 6.59 0.06 -2.62
CA ARG A 146 6.27 1.17 -1.71
C ARG A 146 5.55 0.67 -0.47
N LEU A 147 6.04 1.07 0.69
CA LEU A 147 5.49 0.70 1.98
C LEU A 147 5.23 1.95 2.82
N LEU A 148 3.99 2.09 3.30
CA LEU A 148 3.62 3.08 4.30
C LEU A 148 3.06 2.35 5.52
N LEU A 149 3.70 2.55 6.66
CA LEU A 149 3.28 2.01 7.95
C LEU A 149 2.90 3.16 8.88
N GLY A 150 1.78 3.00 9.58
CA GLY A 150 1.31 3.97 10.56
C GLY A 150 0.87 3.29 11.85
N PHE A 151 1.37 3.75 12.99
CA PHE A 151 0.94 3.32 14.32
C PHE A 151 1.18 1.83 14.61
N TRP A 152 2.41 1.34 14.41
CA TRP A 152 2.80 -0.04 14.71
C TRP A 152 4.02 -0.08 15.61
N THR A 153 4.16 -1.15 16.38
CA THR A 153 5.44 -1.51 17.02
C THR A 153 6.23 -2.40 16.07
N PHE A 154 7.47 -2.03 15.77
CA PHE A 154 8.33 -2.80 14.89
C PHE A 154 8.79 -4.09 15.59
N PRO A 155 8.80 -5.24 14.89
CA PRO A 155 9.15 -6.51 15.50
C PRO A 155 10.66 -6.57 15.78
N ALA A 156 11.02 -6.56 17.07
CA ALA A 156 12.42 -6.59 17.53
C ALA A 156 13.21 -7.83 17.11
N ASP A 157 12.52 -8.93 16.79
CA ASP A 157 13.16 -10.19 16.39
C ASP A 157 13.74 -10.11 14.95
N VAL A 158 13.26 -9.15 14.16
CA VAL A 158 13.67 -8.92 12.75
C VAL A 158 14.82 -7.90 12.68
N SER A 159 15.20 -7.33 13.81
CA SER A 159 16.20 -6.26 13.97
C SER A 159 17.62 -6.63 13.59
N HIS A 160 17.90 -7.91 13.33
CA HIS A 160 19.21 -8.36 12.85
C HIS A 160 19.37 -8.28 11.32
N GLY A 161 18.37 -7.74 10.60
CA GLY A 161 18.43 -7.51 9.15
C GLY A 161 18.34 -8.77 8.29
N ALA A 162 18.73 -9.94 8.80
CA ALA A 162 18.71 -11.22 8.10
C ALA A 162 17.31 -11.67 7.67
N ASP A 163 16.28 -11.18 8.34
CA ASP A 163 14.88 -11.54 8.11
C ASP A 163 14.11 -10.50 7.28
N VAL A 164 14.74 -9.37 6.94
CA VAL A 164 14.15 -8.37 6.06
C VAL A 164 14.62 -8.65 4.63
N PHE A 165 13.67 -8.90 3.74
CA PHE A 165 13.94 -9.12 2.33
C PHE A 165 12.98 -8.31 1.47
N LEU A 166 13.43 -7.11 1.08
CA LEU A 166 12.64 -6.12 0.33
C LEU A 166 13.45 -5.60 -0.88
N PRO A 167 13.81 -6.48 -1.84
CA PRO A 167 14.76 -6.18 -2.91
C PRO A 167 14.31 -5.07 -3.88
N HIS A 168 13.02 -4.78 -3.95
CA HIS A 168 12.45 -3.78 -4.86
C HIS A 168 11.90 -2.53 -4.14
N LEU A 169 12.03 -2.45 -2.81
CA LEU A 169 11.43 -1.40 -2.01
C LEU A 169 12.24 -0.09 -2.13
N HIS A 170 11.70 0.85 -2.89
CA HIS A 170 12.35 2.15 -3.12
C HIS A 170 11.73 3.29 -2.31
N SER A 171 10.58 3.09 -1.69
CA SER A 171 9.91 4.10 -0.86
C SER A 171 9.40 3.49 0.44
N LEU A 172 9.89 3.99 1.57
CA LEU A 172 9.47 3.62 2.91
C LEU A 172 8.96 4.85 3.66
N ASN A 173 7.73 4.79 4.15
CA ASN A 173 7.13 5.83 4.97
C ASN A 173 6.66 5.24 6.30
N MET A 174 7.15 5.81 7.39
CA MET A 174 6.90 5.34 8.75
C MET A 174 6.32 6.50 9.57
N ILE A 175 5.11 6.32 10.05
CA ILE A 175 4.36 7.31 10.82
C ILE A 175 4.05 6.74 12.20
N ARG A 176 4.57 7.35 13.28
CA ARG A 176 4.37 6.84 14.65
C ARG A 176 4.67 5.34 14.80
N ILE A 177 5.81 4.91 14.28
CA ILE A 177 6.34 3.57 14.48
C ILE A 177 7.19 3.57 15.75
N ASP A 178 6.89 2.64 16.63
CA ASP A 178 7.68 2.37 17.84
C ASP A 178 8.80 1.37 17.50
N MET A 179 10.04 1.86 17.51
CA MET A 179 11.24 1.11 17.16
C MET A 179 12.48 1.76 17.76
N SER A 180 13.56 1.00 17.97
CA SER A 180 14.83 1.57 18.43
C SER A 180 15.64 2.18 17.28
N ASP A 181 16.57 3.09 17.61
CA ASP A 181 17.52 3.68 16.66
C ASP A 181 18.31 2.59 15.91
N HIS A 182 18.72 1.52 16.61
CA HIS A 182 19.47 0.40 16.02
C HIS A 182 18.65 -0.39 15.00
N ASP A 183 17.38 -0.65 15.30
CA ASP A 183 16.48 -1.37 14.39
C ASP A 183 16.27 -0.59 13.08
N LEU A 184 16.21 0.74 13.17
CA LEU A 184 16.07 1.62 12.02
C LEU A 184 17.33 1.57 11.14
N GLU A 185 18.51 1.62 11.76
CA GLU A 185 19.78 1.47 11.03
C GLU A 185 19.84 0.12 10.29
N CYS A 186 19.52 -0.99 10.98
CA CYS A 186 19.50 -2.33 10.40
C CYS A 186 18.48 -2.46 9.26
N LEU A 187 17.28 -1.90 9.43
CA LEU A 187 16.23 -1.91 8.42
C LEU A 187 16.66 -1.18 7.15
N ILE A 188 17.25 0.01 7.28
CA ILE A 188 17.71 0.80 6.13
C ILE A 188 18.87 0.08 5.42
N ALA A 189 19.81 -0.50 6.18
CA ALA A 189 20.92 -1.27 5.62
C ALA A 189 20.44 -2.53 4.86
N ALA A 190 19.32 -3.14 5.28
CA ALA A 190 18.73 -4.30 4.63
C ALA A 190 17.97 -3.96 3.32
N ILE A 191 17.72 -2.68 3.02
CA ILE A 191 16.96 -2.24 1.83
C ILE A 191 17.90 -1.48 0.85
N PRO A 192 18.63 -2.20 -0.02
CA PRO A 192 19.71 -1.62 -0.83
C PRO A 192 19.24 -0.71 -1.96
N VAL A 193 17.95 -0.69 -2.29
CA VAL A 193 17.37 0.11 -3.39
C VAL A 193 16.51 1.28 -2.87
N LEU A 194 16.53 1.54 -1.56
CA LEU A 194 15.70 2.56 -0.93
C LEU A 194 16.08 3.95 -1.45
N LYS A 195 15.13 4.67 -2.05
CA LYS A 195 15.32 6.04 -2.57
C LYS A 195 14.70 7.10 -1.67
N THR A 196 13.55 6.79 -1.07
CA THR A 196 12.79 7.74 -0.25
C THR A 196 12.48 7.13 1.10
N LEU A 197 12.86 7.84 2.16
CA LEU A 197 12.52 7.51 3.54
C LEU A 197 11.76 8.68 4.16
N VAL A 198 10.58 8.41 4.72
CA VAL A 198 9.79 9.40 5.46
C VAL A 198 9.60 8.92 6.89
N LEU A 199 10.01 9.75 7.85
CA LEU A 199 9.88 9.51 9.28
C LEU A 199 9.01 10.60 9.90
N ALA A 200 7.75 10.29 10.18
CA ALA A 200 6.81 11.23 10.76
C ALA A 200 6.39 10.83 12.19
N ARG A 201 6.66 11.70 13.17
CA ARG A 201 6.26 11.51 14.58
C ARG A 201 6.74 10.17 15.18
N ASN A 202 7.92 9.74 14.79
CA ASN A 202 8.55 8.53 15.35
C ASN A 202 9.40 8.91 16.57
N GLU A 203 9.64 7.97 17.46
CA GLU A 203 10.47 8.16 18.67
C GLU A 203 12.01 8.06 18.51
N PRO A 204 12.61 7.61 17.38
CA PRO A 204 14.06 7.46 17.33
C PRO A 204 14.75 8.82 17.44
N LYS A 205 15.80 8.85 18.25
CA LYS A 205 16.50 10.09 18.64
C LYS A 205 17.72 10.34 17.78
N HIS A 206 18.39 9.28 17.36
CA HIS A 206 19.55 9.32 16.47
C HIS A 206 19.22 8.49 15.22
N VAL A 207 19.31 9.13 14.06
CA VAL A 207 19.08 8.46 12.77
C VAL A 207 20.42 8.39 12.04
N ARG A 208 21.04 7.21 12.00
CA ARG A 208 22.21 6.99 11.15
C ARG A 208 21.81 6.40 9.82
N LEU A 209 22.10 7.11 8.75
CA LEU A 209 21.76 6.73 7.40
C LEU A 209 23.01 6.20 6.71
N ARG A 210 23.02 4.89 6.43
CA ARG A 210 24.03 4.22 5.61
C ARG A 210 23.33 3.58 4.41
N SER A 211 23.39 4.23 3.26
CA SER A 211 22.74 3.76 2.04
C SER A 211 23.29 4.44 0.79
N GLN A 212 23.73 3.65 -0.19
CA GLN A 212 24.22 4.18 -1.46
C GLN A 212 23.09 4.62 -2.41
N SER A 213 21.84 4.25 -2.11
CA SER A 213 20.68 4.48 -2.99
C SER A 213 19.74 5.59 -2.52
N LEU A 214 19.91 6.09 -1.30
CA LEU A 214 18.96 7.00 -0.65
C LEU A 214 19.08 8.41 -1.25
N HIS A 215 17.97 8.89 -1.81
CA HIS A 215 17.89 10.20 -2.46
C HIS A 215 17.19 11.23 -1.58
N CYS A 216 16.18 10.84 -0.80
CA CYS A 216 15.37 11.77 -0.05
C CYS A 216 15.03 11.21 1.32
N VAL A 217 15.31 12.00 2.36
CA VAL A 217 14.86 11.74 3.73
C VAL A 217 14.01 12.90 4.20
N VAL A 218 12.78 12.60 4.59
CA VAL A 218 11.86 13.57 5.19
C VAL A 218 11.66 13.21 6.65
N VAL A 219 11.97 14.14 7.56
CA VAL A 219 11.70 13.96 9.00
C VAL A 219 10.74 15.05 9.46
N ASP A 220 9.55 14.65 9.91
CA ASP A 220 8.49 15.57 10.35
C ASP A 220 7.93 15.24 11.73
N GLY A 221 8.02 16.17 12.67
CA GLY A 221 7.39 16.02 13.99
C GLY A 221 7.95 14.89 14.87
N SER A 222 9.10 14.34 14.51
CA SER A 222 9.88 13.37 15.28
C SER A 222 10.97 14.12 16.08
N PRO A 223 11.18 13.86 17.39
CA PRO A 223 12.22 14.51 18.21
C PRO A 223 13.62 13.96 17.88
N VAL A 224 14.02 14.03 16.61
CA VAL A 224 15.33 13.61 16.14
C VAL A 224 16.35 14.66 16.58
N LYS A 225 17.31 14.24 17.40
CA LYS A 225 18.40 15.08 17.90
C LYS A 225 19.57 15.12 16.94
N GLU A 226 19.78 14.05 16.18
CA GLU A 226 20.96 13.88 15.35
C GLU A 226 20.62 13.03 14.11
N VAL A 227 21.06 13.49 12.94
CA VAL A 227 21.01 12.72 11.70
C VAL A 227 22.44 12.59 11.21
N ALA A 228 23.04 11.42 11.42
CA ALA A 228 24.39 11.12 10.94
C ALA A 228 24.27 10.49 9.55
N VAL A 229 24.84 11.17 8.57
CA VAL A 229 24.76 10.80 7.17
C VAL A 229 26.11 10.21 6.78
N MET A 230 26.16 8.89 6.55
CA MET A 230 27.40 8.22 6.19
C MET A 230 27.22 7.46 4.89
N GLU A 231 28.11 7.67 3.93
CA GLU A 231 28.13 6.90 2.68
C GLU A 231 26.80 7.00 1.87
N THR A 232 26.16 8.18 1.85
CA THR A 232 24.89 8.46 1.14
C THR A 232 25.06 9.69 0.23
N PRO A 233 25.83 9.57 -0.87
CA PRO A 233 26.27 10.73 -1.67
C PRO A 233 25.13 11.44 -2.43
N LEU A 234 23.96 10.82 -2.54
CA LEU A 234 22.80 11.33 -3.31
C LEU A 234 21.71 11.95 -2.41
N LEU A 235 21.98 12.13 -1.12
CA LEU A 235 20.94 12.39 -0.14
C LEU A 235 20.53 13.88 -0.06
N GLU A 236 19.24 14.13 -0.31
CA GLU A 236 18.54 15.35 0.06
C GLU A 236 17.78 15.15 1.38
N ILE A 237 18.00 16.02 2.37
CA ILE A 237 17.30 15.98 3.65
C ILE A 237 16.29 17.13 3.74
N ALA A 238 15.03 16.80 3.96
CA ALA A 238 13.96 17.74 4.25
C ALA A 238 13.52 17.60 5.72
N LEU A 239 13.85 18.60 6.53
CA LEU A 239 13.37 18.72 7.91
C LEU A 239 12.17 19.67 7.96
N SER A 240 11.12 19.29 8.70
CA SER A 240 10.06 20.24 9.05
C SER A 240 10.60 21.36 9.95
N TRP A 241 9.93 22.51 9.93
CA TRP A 241 10.43 23.76 10.52
C TRP A 241 10.84 23.65 11.99
N TRP A 242 10.20 22.77 12.76
CA TRP A 242 10.50 22.52 14.17
C TRP A 242 11.79 21.71 14.36
N ASN A 243 12.10 20.81 13.42
CA ASN A 243 13.29 19.96 13.48
C ASN A 243 14.56 20.70 13.00
N ARG A 244 14.42 21.80 12.25
CA ARG A 244 15.57 22.59 11.76
C ARG A 244 16.38 23.27 12.86
N LEU A 245 15.82 23.45 14.05
CA LEU A 245 16.49 24.13 15.17
C LEU A 245 17.34 23.19 16.05
N LEU A 246 17.23 21.86 15.87
CA LEU A 246 17.82 20.87 16.79
C LEU A 246 18.76 19.85 16.14
N VAL A 247 18.84 19.79 14.81
CA VAL A 247 19.68 18.79 14.13
C VAL A 247 21.06 19.37 13.81
N LEU A 248 22.09 18.85 14.49
CA LEU A 248 23.48 18.96 14.03
C LEU A 248 23.65 18.01 12.83
N LEU A 249 23.89 18.57 11.64
CA LEU A 249 24.26 17.79 10.46
C LEU A 249 25.77 17.53 10.51
N GLU A 250 26.17 16.36 10.99
CA GLU A 250 27.53 15.87 10.75
C GLU A 250 27.55 15.05 9.46
N VAL A 251 27.99 15.71 8.38
CA VAL A 251 28.34 15.03 7.13
C VAL A 251 29.80 14.61 7.25
N LEU A 252 30.04 13.35 7.62
CA LEU A 252 31.38 12.77 7.56
C LEU A 252 31.64 12.37 6.10
N VAL A 253 32.42 13.20 5.40
CA VAL A 253 32.94 12.95 4.04
C VAL A 253 34.08 11.95 4.09
#